data_AF-A0A1G6HPF1-F1
#
_entry.id   AF-A0A1G6HPF1-F1
#
_cell.length_a   1.000
_cell.length_b   1.000
_cell.length_c   1.000
_cell.angle_alpha   90.00
_cell.angle_beta   90.00
_cell.angle_gamma   90.00
#
_symmetry.space_group_name_H-M   'P 1'
#
loop_
_entity.id
_entity.type
_entity.pdbx_description
1 polymer ?
#
loop_
_entity_poly.entity_id
_entity_poly.type
_entity_poly.pdbx_seq_one_letter_code
_entity_poly.pdbx_strand_id
1 'polypeptide(L)'
;MKKILLLDIENLHKTEKDLLRYLSQYHSIYLVYAKSPVNFSLDGVVKISPYVMNGKLKVLKMPRVGKDAADFGLAFIAGQLSTQVSAKEFNFELMSNDHSMDYIADLLKIAQFDVTIIQEKPLVAPHIVQELKAEFNVDKMVYLYCENLQKQNFSKPAKLESLINSLKANLKVEEEVAKVVVEELKKKKVIKIDANKISYNVASILKVVKVFSAETAETAETAETAETAETAETAETAETAETAETAETAETAETAEEIEKKLTMIQIRLVSYLATVNHPRPKSLTGFTSVLKKCIPDQDVDEAISLLKKYDLIQINSKRQISYSSILLPN
;
A
#
# COMPACT_ATOMS: atom_id res chain seq x y z
N MET A 1 17.53 14.07 32.62
CA MET A 1 16.49 13.04 32.85
C MET A 1 16.96 11.71 32.31
N LYS A 2 16.64 10.63 33.01
CA LYS A 2 16.90 9.24 32.59
C LYS A 2 15.78 8.78 31.66
N LYS A 3 16.13 8.07 30.58
CA LYS A 3 15.17 7.63 29.57
C LYS A 3 14.74 6.19 29.76
N ILE A 4 13.43 5.93 29.76
CA ILE A 4 12.83 4.59 29.73
C ILE A 4 12.28 4.35 28.33
N LEU A 5 12.75 3.28 27.67
CA LEU A 5 12.24 2.87 26.36
C LEU A 5 11.19 1.77 26.53
N LEU A 6 10.00 2.01 25.98
CA LEU A 6 8.95 1.02 25.81
C LEU A 6 8.94 0.61 24.33
N LEU A 7 9.41 -0.61 24.04
CA LEU A 7 9.63 -1.10 22.69
C LEU A 7 8.58 -2.13 22.30
N ASP A 8 7.81 -1.79 21.29
CA ASP A 8 6.99 -2.72 20.53
C ASP A 8 7.86 -3.41 19.47
N ILE A 9 8.38 -4.59 19.79
CA ILE A 9 9.26 -5.31 18.88
C ILE A 9 8.52 -6.01 17.74
N GLU A 10 7.19 -6.15 17.82
CA GLU A 10 6.38 -6.75 16.75
C GLU A 10 6.12 -5.77 15.63
N ASN A 11 5.80 -4.52 15.98
CA ASN A 11 5.58 -3.47 14.99
C ASN A 11 6.92 -2.92 14.46
N LEU A 12 7.93 -2.82 15.34
CA LEU A 12 9.26 -2.32 15.00
C LEU A 12 10.35 -3.36 15.27
N HIS A 13 10.60 -4.23 14.29
CA HIS A 13 11.69 -5.21 14.37
C HIS A 13 13.05 -4.52 14.56
N LYS A 14 13.79 -4.90 15.61
CA LYS A 14 15.15 -4.40 15.87
C LYS A 14 16.17 -5.53 15.82
N THR A 15 17.34 -5.25 15.26
CA THR A 15 18.44 -6.22 15.24
C THR A 15 19.13 -6.28 16.60
N GLU A 16 19.95 -7.32 16.81
CA GLU A 16 20.78 -7.43 18.02
C GLU A 16 21.69 -6.21 18.21
N LYS A 17 22.23 -5.68 17.11
CA LYS A 17 23.08 -4.49 17.13
C LYS A 17 22.30 -3.25 17.54
N ASP A 18 21.06 -3.11 17.06
CA ASP A 18 20.20 -2.00 17.45
C ASP A 18 19.86 -2.07 18.94
N LEU A 19 19.51 -3.27 19.43
CA LEU A 19 19.20 -3.46 20.85
C LEU A 19 20.40 -3.15 21.74
N LEU A 20 21.60 -3.62 21.38
CA LEU A 20 22.83 -3.30 22.09
C LEU A 20 23.15 -1.79 22.07
N ARG A 21 22.86 -1.10 20.96
CA ARG A 21 22.98 0.36 20.90
C ARG A 21 21.97 1.05 21.81
N TYR A 22 20.72 0.58 21.88
CA TYR A 22 19.74 1.16 22.81
C TYR A 22 20.15 0.90 24.27
N LEU A 23 20.72 -0.27 24.56
CA LEU A 23 21.21 -0.59 25.90
C LEU A 23 22.34 0.33 26.38
N SER A 24 23.01 1.09 25.51
CA SER A 24 23.95 2.14 25.92
C SER A 24 23.30 3.52 26.09
N GLN A 25 22.17 3.78 25.42
CA GLN A 25 21.50 5.09 25.38
C GLN A 25 20.40 5.26 26.44
N TYR A 26 19.71 4.17 26.77
CA TYR A 26 18.59 4.20 27.70
C TYR A 26 18.99 3.76 29.10
N HIS A 27 18.26 4.24 30.10
CA HIS A 27 18.41 3.78 31.47
C HIS A 27 17.85 2.36 31.63
N SER A 28 16.65 2.13 31.09
CA SER A 28 15.98 0.83 31.08
C SER A 28 15.14 0.67 29.82
N ILE A 29 15.05 -0.57 29.33
CA ILE A 29 14.32 -0.95 28.12
C ILE A 29 13.33 -2.04 28.49
N TYR A 30 12.08 -1.86 28.11
CA TYR A 30 11.01 -2.84 28.26
C TYR A 30 10.57 -3.28 26.87
N LEU A 31 10.75 -4.57 26.59
CA LEU A 31 10.42 -5.20 25.32
C LEU A 31 9.21 -6.09 25.54
N VAL A 32 8.12 -5.78 24.83
CA VAL A 32 6.87 -6.54 24.90
C VAL A 32 6.66 -7.28 23.59
N TYR A 33 6.30 -8.56 23.65
CA TYR A 33 5.98 -9.37 22.47
C TYR A 33 4.99 -10.47 22.81
N ALA A 34 4.13 -10.85 21.87
CA ALA A 34 3.25 -12.00 21.93
C ALA A 34 3.76 -13.17 21.08
N LYS A 35 4.18 -12.90 19.84
CA LYS A 35 4.81 -13.85 18.93
C LYS A 35 6.21 -13.35 18.62
N SER A 36 7.24 -14.11 19.05
CA SER A 36 8.64 -13.67 18.89
C SER A 36 8.95 -13.38 17.43
N PRO A 37 9.14 -12.11 17.04
CA PRO A 37 9.49 -11.77 15.66
C PRO A 37 10.99 -11.84 15.42
N VAL A 38 11.79 -11.95 16.50
CA VAL A 38 13.25 -11.81 16.48
C VAL A 38 13.92 -13.09 16.95
N ASN A 39 14.93 -13.50 16.19
CA ASN A 39 15.84 -14.57 16.56
C ASN A 39 17.17 -13.94 16.97
N PHE A 40 17.67 -14.30 18.14
CA PHE A 40 18.98 -13.89 18.62
C PHE A 40 20.01 -15.02 18.38
N SER A 41 21.20 -14.65 17.94
CA SER A 41 22.38 -15.50 17.89
C SER A 41 22.87 -15.84 19.31
N LEU A 42 23.62 -16.94 19.46
CA LEU A 42 24.21 -17.30 20.75
C LEU A 42 25.13 -16.19 21.29
N ASP A 43 25.93 -15.57 20.42
CA ASP A 43 26.77 -14.42 20.77
C ASP A 43 25.92 -13.21 21.23
N GLY A 44 24.79 -12.98 20.56
CA GLY A 44 23.83 -11.94 20.93
C GLY A 44 23.26 -12.18 22.33
N VAL A 45 22.85 -13.42 22.63
CA VAL A 45 22.35 -13.81 23.95
C VAL A 45 23.41 -13.58 25.03
N VAL A 46 24.67 -13.99 24.80
CA VAL A 46 25.77 -13.77 25.75
C VAL A 46 26.02 -12.27 26.01
N LYS A 47 25.89 -11.43 24.97
CA LYS A 47 26.06 -9.97 25.11
C LYS A 47 24.86 -9.29 25.78
N ILE A 48 23.66 -9.81 25.59
CA ILE A 48 22.42 -9.23 26.12
C ILE A 48 22.15 -9.69 27.56
N SER A 49 22.56 -10.91 27.93
CA SER A 49 22.26 -11.52 29.23
C SER A 49 22.64 -10.68 30.45
N PRO A 50 23.78 -9.94 30.50
CA PRO A 50 24.12 -9.12 31.66
C PRO A 50 23.10 -8.00 31.89
N TYR A 51 22.53 -7.46 30.82
CA TYR A 51 21.51 -6.41 30.88
C TYR A 51 20.14 -6.93 31.29
N VAL A 52 19.84 -8.20 30.99
CA VAL A 52 18.63 -8.87 31.50
C VAL A 52 18.79 -9.11 33.00
N MET A 53 19.95 -9.62 33.42
CA MET A 53 20.22 -9.95 34.82
C MET A 53 20.22 -8.72 35.74
N ASN A 54 20.73 -7.57 35.27
CA ASN A 54 20.73 -6.34 36.06
C ASN A 54 19.42 -5.53 35.94
N GLY A 55 18.41 -6.06 35.24
CA GLY A 55 17.10 -5.42 35.08
C GLY A 55 17.06 -4.23 34.14
N LYS A 56 18.17 -3.91 33.44
CA LYS A 56 18.23 -2.86 32.43
C LYS A 56 17.40 -3.21 31.20
N LEU A 57 17.38 -4.49 30.80
CA LEU A 57 16.48 -5.02 29.77
C LEU A 57 15.46 -5.93 30.44
N LYS A 58 14.18 -5.57 30.32
CA LYS A 58 13.08 -6.41 30.76
C LYS A 58 12.28 -6.86 29.55
N VAL A 59 12.01 -8.15 29.49
CA VAL A 59 11.32 -8.79 28.39
C VAL A 59 10.01 -9.38 28.91
N LEU A 60 8.89 -8.94 28.34
CA LEU A 60 7.55 -9.40 28.68
C LEU A 60 6.96 -10.17 27.51
N LYS A 61 6.77 -11.48 27.70
CA LYS A 61 6.03 -12.31 26.75
C LYS A 61 4.54 -12.29 27.10
N MET A 62 3.69 -11.96 26.14
CA MET A 62 2.24 -11.98 26.33
C MET A 62 1.72 -13.43 26.43
N PRO A 63 0.80 -13.72 27.35
CA PRO A 63 0.27 -15.06 27.57
C PRO A 63 -0.67 -15.52 26.43
N ARG A 64 -1.27 -14.57 25.71
CA ARG A 64 -2.14 -14.82 24.57
C ARG A 64 -1.61 -14.06 23.36
N VAL A 65 -1.67 -14.70 22.19
CA VAL A 65 -1.34 -14.07 20.93
C VAL A 65 -2.62 -13.46 20.35
N GLY A 66 -2.59 -12.15 20.12
CA GLY A 66 -3.69 -11.38 19.56
C GLY A 66 -3.14 -10.10 18.94
N LYS A 67 -3.94 -9.46 18.07
CA LYS A 67 -3.54 -8.27 17.32
C LYS A 67 -3.02 -7.15 18.24
N ASP A 68 -3.70 -6.93 19.36
CA ASP A 68 -3.40 -5.83 20.29
C ASP A 68 -2.68 -6.34 21.55
N ALA A 69 -2.18 -7.58 21.54
CA ALA A 69 -1.59 -8.20 22.74
C ALA A 69 -0.36 -7.43 23.23
N ALA A 70 0.51 -6.99 22.33
CA ALA A 70 1.68 -6.19 22.69
C ALA A 70 1.27 -4.83 23.30
N ASP A 71 0.23 -4.19 22.75
CA ASP A 71 -0.30 -2.91 23.23
C ASP A 71 -0.76 -3.00 24.68
N PHE A 72 -1.50 -4.06 25.03
CA PHE A 72 -1.91 -4.31 26.42
C PHE A 72 -0.70 -4.49 27.35
N GLY A 73 0.34 -5.19 26.90
CA GLY A 73 1.56 -5.36 27.69
C GLY A 73 2.31 -4.03 27.88
N LEU A 74 2.38 -3.20 26.84
CA LEU A 74 2.99 -1.86 26.92
C LEU A 74 2.21 -0.94 27.85
N ALA A 75 0.87 -0.93 27.74
CA ALA A 75 0.00 -0.15 28.63
C ALA A 75 0.15 -0.60 30.09
N PHE A 76 0.19 -1.90 30.34
CA PHE A 76 0.40 -2.47 31.67
C PHE A 76 1.75 -2.05 32.27
N ILE A 77 2.84 -2.16 31.50
CA ILE A 77 4.18 -1.76 31.94
C ILE A 77 4.26 -0.24 32.13
N ALA A 78 3.70 0.56 31.24
CA ALA A 78 3.66 2.02 31.37
C ALA A 78 2.94 2.44 32.66
N GLY A 79 1.77 1.86 32.94
CA GLY A 79 1.02 2.11 34.17
C GLY A 79 1.73 1.62 35.43
N GLN A 80 2.42 0.47 35.36
CA GLN A 80 3.24 0.00 36.48
C GLN A 80 4.39 0.98 36.76
N LEU A 81 5.11 1.42 35.73
CA LEU A 81 6.27 2.29 35.87
C LEU A 81 5.90 3.70 36.32
N SER A 82 4.77 4.23 35.87
CA SER A 82 4.30 5.56 36.29
C SER A 82 4.10 5.67 37.81
N THR A 83 3.88 4.55 38.49
CA THR A 83 3.77 4.49 39.97
C THR A 83 5.11 4.21 40.68
N GLN A 84 6.11 3.70 39.95
CA GLN A 84 7.40 3.28 40.51
C GLN A 84 8.50 4.32 40.33
N VAL A 85 8.38 5.19 39.33
CA VAL A 85 9.38 6.22 39.01
C VAL A 85 8.82 7.62 39.17
N SER A 86 9.71 8.61 39.29
CA SER A 86 9.32 10.02 39.41
C SER A 86 9.47 10.74 38.06
N ALA A 87 8.45 11.51 37.68
CA ALA A 87 8.45 12.35 36.49
C ALA A 87 9.55 13.43 36.50
N LYS A 88 10.10 13.78 37.68
CA LYS A 88 11.23 14.72 37.78
C LYS A 88 12.55 14.10 37.33
N GLU A 89 12.66 12.78 37.39
CA GLU A 89 13.90 12.06 37.09
C GLU A 89 13.83 11.33 35.75
N PHE A 90 12.65 10.84 35.38
CA PHE A 90 12.45 9.96 34.22
C PHE A 90 11.51 10.54 33.18
N ASN A 91 11.80 10.21 31.92
CA ASN A 91 10.89 10.39 30.80
C ASN A 91 10.73 9.07 30.03
N PHE A 92 9.64 8.99 29.26
CA PHE A 92 9.30 7.81 28.49
C PHE A 92 9.49 8.06 26.99
N GLU A 93 10.06 7.06 26.32
CA GLU A 93 10.06 6.98 24.86
C GLU A 93 9.31 5.72 24.45
N LEU A 94 8.22 5.89 23.70
CA LEU A 94 7.39 4.82 23.16
C LEU A 94 7.81 4.57 21.71
N MET A 95 8.31 3.38 21.40
CA MET A 95 8.76 3.03 20.05
C MET A 95 7.82 2.00 19.43
N SER A 96 6.85 2.50 18.65
CA SER A 96 5.93 1.71 17.81
C SER A 96 5.45 2.58 16.64
N ASN A 97 5.01 1.96 15.54
CA ASN A 97 4.27 2.66 14.48
C ASN A 97 2.75 2.62 14.67
N ASP A 98 2.24 1.98 15.73
CA ASP A 98 0.80 1.96 16.00
C ASP A 98 0.32 3.29 16.61
N HIS A 99 -0.81 3.78 16.13
CA HIS A 99 -1.51 4.94 16.70
C HIS A 99 -2.10 4.63 18.08
N SER A 100 -2.30 3.36 18.44
CA SER A 100 -2.74 2.96 19.77
C SER A 100 -1.79 3.44 20.89
N MET A 101 -0.51 3.70 20.57
CA MET A 101 0.46 4.26 21.51
C MET A 101 0.14 5.69 21.95
N ASP A 102 -0.64 6.44 21.17
CA ASP A 102 -1.06 7.80 21.54
C ASP A 102 -1.85 7.78 22.85
N TYR A 103 -2.71 6.77 23.06
CA TYR A 103 -3.43 6.60 24.32
C TYR A 103 -2.51 6.37 25.51
N ILE A 104 -1.46 5.54 25.34
CA ILE A 104 -0.49 5.27 26.40
C ILE A 104 0.31 6.54 26.70
N ALA A 105 0.71 7.27 25.67
CA ALA A 105 1.43 8.53 25.82
C ALA A 105 0.60 9.56 26.57
N ASP A 106 -0.68 9.70 26.24
CA ASP A 106 -1.57 10.66 26.89
C ASP A 106 -1.83 10.29 28.35
N LEU A 107 -1.99 8.99 28.68
CA LEU A 107 -2.08 8.53 30.07
C LEU A 107 -0.82 8.86 30.88
N LEU A 108 0.37 8.68 30.28
CA LEU A 108 1.64 9.04 30.93
C LEU A 108 1.81 10.56 31.09
N LYS A 109 1.37 11.37 30.13
CA LYS A 109 1.33 12.84 30.24
C LYS A 109 0.37 13.30 31.32
N ILE A 110 -0.80 12.67 31.46
CA ILE A 110 -1.73 12.93 32.58
C ILE A 110 -1.03 12.67 33.91
N ALA A 111 -0.23 11.60 33.99
CA ALA A 111 0.64 11.30 35.13
C ALA A 111 1.89 12.21 35.23
N GLN A 112 1.93 13.33 34.49
CA GLN A 112 2.97 14.37 34.49
C GLN A 112 4.33 13.94 33.94
N PHE A 113 4.42 12.86 33.17
CA PHE A 113 5.65 12.47 32.51
C PHE A 113 5.82 13.14 31.15
N ASP A 114 7.07 13.47 30.82
CA ASP A 114 7.45 13.78 29.44
C ASP A 114 7.48 12.48 28.62
N VAL A 115 6.79 12.49 27.48
CA VAL A 115 6.66 11.33 26.61
C VAL A 115 6.99 11.70 25.17
N THR A 116 7.82 10.90 24.51
CA THR A 116 8.12 11.00 23.07
C THR A 116 7.75 9.71 22.37
N ILE A 117 6.99 9.81 21.28
CA ILE A 117 6.69 8.65 20.43
C ILE A 117 7.72 8.62 19.29
N ILE A 118 8.37 7.48 19.11
CA ILE A 118 9.36 7.23 18.07
C ILE A 118 8.77 6.25 17.07
N GLN A 119 8.44 6.76 15.89
CA GLN A 119 8.02 5.99 14.74
C GLN A 119 9.19 5.84 13.76
N GLU A 120 9.24 4.75 13.00
CA GLU A 120 10.11 4.71 11.84
C GLU A 120 9.55 5.66 10.78
N LYS A 121 10.36 6.66 10.40
CA LYS A 121 9.97 7.60 9.34
C LYS A 121 9.78 6.81 8.03
N PRO A 122 8.55 6.70 7.49
CA PRO A 122 8.31 5.97 6.25
C PRO A 122 9.01 6.70 5.10
N LEU A 123 9.39 5.96 4.06
CA LEU A 123 10.03 6.56 2.87
C LEU A 123 9.13 7.58 2.16
N VAL A 124 7.81 7.44 2.32
CA VAL A 124 6.78 8.31 1.74
C VAL A 124 5.72 8.56 2.81
N ALA A 125 5.15 9.76 2.83
CA ALA A 125 4.09 10.09 3.79
C ALA A 125 2.82 9.21 3.57
N PRO A 126 2.12 8.80 4.64
CA PRO A 126 1.00 7.85 4.52
C PRO A 126 -0.15 8.27 3.59
N HIS A 127 -0.46 9.57 3.50
CA HIS A 127 -1.50 10.09 2.59
C HIS A 127 -1.13 9.86 1.12
N ILE A 128 0.12 10.17 0.76
CA ILE A 128 0.66 9.92 -0.59
C ILE A 128 0.66 8.41 -0.90
N VAL A 129 0.95 7.55 0.09
CA VAL A 129 0.90 6.09 -0.10
C VAL A 129 -0.53 5.63 -0.44
N GLN A 130 -1.56 6.22 0.19
CA GLN A 130 -2.96 5.88 -0.07
C GLN A 130 -3.41 6.34 -1.45
N GLU A 131 -3.09 7.59 -1.82
CA GLU A 131 -3.39 8.16 -3.14
C GLU A 131 -2.74 7.33 -4.25
N LEU A 132 -1.44 7.02 -4.13
CA LEU A 132 -0.71 6.23 -5.13
C LEU A 132 -1.18 4.78 -5.18
N LYS A 133 -1.70 4.20 -4.09
CA LYS A 133 -2.30 2.86 -4.10
C LYS A 133 -3.68 2.82 -4.74
N ALA A 134 -4.43 3.93 -4.70
CA ALA A 134 -5.69 4.06 -5.41
C ALA A 134 -5.47 4.23 -6.92
N GLU A 135 -4.41 4.95 -7.30
CA GLU A 135 -4.07 5.22 -8.70
C GLU A 135 -3.33 4.06 -9.38
N PHE A 136 -2.41 3.41 -8.66
CA PHE A 136 -1.56 2.34 -9.18
C PHE A 136 -1.87 1.02 -8.51
N ASN A 137 -1.90 -0.05 -9.30
CA ASN A 137 -1.95 -1.41 -8.76
C ASN A 137 -0.56 -1.80 -8.21
N VAL A 138 -0.26 -1.33 -7.01
CA VAL A 138 1.00 -1.55 -6.30
C VAL A 138 1.24 -3.05 -6.06
N ASP A 139 0.18 -3.84 -5.82
CA ASP A 139 0.29 -5.29 -5.67
C ASP A 139 0.78 -5.97 -6.95
N LYS A 140 0.25 -5.57 -8.11
CA LYS A 140 0.74 -6.03 -9.43
C LYS A 140 2.17 -5.60 -9.70
N MET A 141 2.56 -4.40 -9.29
CA MET A 141 3.95 -3.92 -9.40
C MET A 141 4.91 -4.74 -8.53
N VAL A 142 4.51 -5.03 -7.29
CA VAL A 142 5.26 -5.90 -6.38
C VAL A 142 5.38 -7.30 -6.97
N TYR A 143 4.30 -7.86 -7.53
CA TYR A 143 4.32 -9.13 -8.24
C TYR A 143 5.32 -9.13 -9.40
N LEU A 144 5.22 -8.16 -10.32
CA LEU A 144 6.08 -8.08 -11.50
C LEU A 144 7.56 -7.95 -11.12
N TYR A 145 7.86 -7.18 -10.07
CA TYR A 145 9.21 -7.08 -9.56
C TYR A 145 9.69 -8.39 -8.92
N CYS A 146 8.84 -9.10 -8.16
CA CYS A 146 9.14 -10.41 -7.59
C CYS A 146 9.37 -11.48 -8.66
N GLU A 147 8.63 -11.45 -9.76
CA GLU A 147 8.82 -12.32 -10.92
C GLU A 147 10.18 -12.06 -11.58
N ASN A 148 10.52 -10.77 -11.76
CA ASN A 148 11.82 -10.38 -12.29
C ASN A 148 12.98 -10.83 -11.39
N LEU A 149 12.84 -10.73 -10.06
CA LEU A 149 13.84 -11.19 -9.08
C LEU A 149 14.15 -12.70 -9.15
N GLN A 150 13.29 -13.51 -9.78
CA GLN A 150 13.51 -14.94 -10.00
C GLN A 150 14.32 -15.25 -11.27
N LYS A 151 14.45 -14.29 -12.19
CA LYS A 151 15.21 -14.47 -13.44
C LYS A 151 16.71 -14.53 -13.15
N GLN A 152 17.43 -15.45 -13.80
CA GLN A 152 18.87 -15.67 -13.55
C GLN A 152 19.74 -14.43 -13.78
N ASN A 153 19.36 -13.57 -14.74
CA ASN A 153 20.12 -12.36 -15.10
C ASN A 153 19.64 -11.09 -14.38
N PHE A 154 18.78 -11.22 -13.37
CA PHE A 154 18.27 -10.06 -12.65
C PHE A 154 19.16 -9.68 -11.48
N SER A 155 19.73 -8.47 -11.53
CA SER A 155 20.55 -7.94 -10.44
C SER A 155 19.69 -7.74 -9.18
N LYS A 156 20.23 -8.09 -8.01
CA LYS A 156 19.57 -7.89 -6.70
C LYS A 156 20.24 -6.72 -5.98
N PRO A 157 19.64 -5.53 -5.99
CA PRO A 157 20.22 -4.35 -5.36
C PRO A 157 20.49 -4.56 -3.87
N ALA A 158 21.72 -4.25 -3.42
CA ALA A 158 22.13 -4.43 -2.03
C ALA A 158 21.89 -3.19 -1.13
N LYS A 159 21.54 -2.04 -1.73
CA LYS A 159 21.34 -0.74 -1.07
C LYS A 159 19.98 -0.14 -1.44
N LEU A 160 19.43 0.73 -0.60
CA LEU A 160 18.13 1.38 -0.80
C LEU A 160 18.05 2.19 -2.09
N GLU A 161 19.02 3.06 -2.34
CA GLU A 161 19.07 3.89 -3.55
C GLU A 161 19.14 3.03 -4.82
N SER A 162 19.94 1.96 -4.79
CA SER A 162 20.05 1.02 -5.90
C SER A 162 18.75 0.24 -6.11
N LEU A 163 17.99 -0.07 -5.06
CA LEU A 163 16.68 -0.70 -5.16
C LEU A 163 15.67 0.24 -5.79
N ILE A 164 15.61 1.50 -5.34
CA ILE A 164 14.73 2.52 -5.91
C ILE A 164 15.02 2.68 -7.41
N ASN A 165 16.29 2.80 -7.79
CA ASN A 165 16.68 2.91 -9.21
C ASN A 165 16.32 1.65 -10.01
N SER A 166 16.49 0.46 -9.43
CA SER A 166 16.06 -0.80 -10.04
C SER A 166 14.54 -0.83 -10.26
N LEU A 167 13.75 -0.40 -9.28
CA LEU A 167 12.29 -0.34 -9.39
C LEU A 167 11.85 0.65 -10.46
N LYS A 168 12.42 1.86 -10.49
CA LYS A 168 12.16 2.87 -11.53
C LYS A 168 12.43 2.31 -12.93
N ALA A 169 13.57 1.65 -13.13
CA ALA A 169 13.96 1.10 -14.43
C ALA A 169 13.08 -0.08 -14.87
N ASN A 170 12.75 -1.00 -13.95
CA ASN A 170 12.02 -2.23 -14.30
C ASN A 170 10.51 -2.04 -14.39
N LEU A 171 9.94 -1.15 -13.57
CA LEU A 171 8.51 -0.89 -13.54
C LEU A 171 8.12 0.36 -14.34
N LYS A 172 9.08 1.16 -14.80
CA LYS A 172 8.88 2.43 -15.51
C LYS A 172 7.99 3.40 -14.72
N VAL A 173 8.32 3.55 -13.44
CA VAL A 173 7.58 4.40 -12.49
C VAL A 173 8.44 5.54 -11.97
N GLU A 174 7.79 6.59 -11.50
CA GLU A 174 8.43 7.72 -10.82
C GLU A 174 8.99 7.32 -9.44
N GLU A 175 9.77 8.21 -8.85
CA GLU A 175 10.50 7.91 -7.63
C GLU A 175 9.58 7.72 -6.41
N GLU A 176 8.52 8.52 -6.29
CA GLU A 176 7.51 8.40 -5.25
C GLU A 176 6.84 7.01 -5.30
N VAL A 177 6.41 6.58 -6.49
CA VAL A 177 5.80 5.27 -6.71
C VAL A 177 6.79 4.14 -6.40
N ALA A 178 8.05 4.28 -6.83
CA ALA A 178 9.10 3.31 -6.49
C ALA A 178 9.30 3.19 -4.97
N LYS A 179 9.30 4.31 -4.23
CA LYS A 179 9.39 4.29 -2.76
C LYS A 179 8.17 3.64 -2.11
N VAL A 180 6.96 3.85 -2.63
CA VAL A 180 5.75 3.14 -2.18
C VAL A 180 5.88 1.63 -2.39
N VAL A 181 6.40 1.20 -3.54
CA VAL A 181 6.66 -0.22 -3.81
C VAL A 181 7.70 -0.80 -2.84
N VAL A 182 8.74 -0.04 -2.46
CA VAL A 182 9.70 -0.47 -1.41
C VAL A 182 9.00 -0.70 -0.06
N GLU A 183 8.10 0.20 0.36
CA GLU A 183 7.35 0.03 1.61
C GLU A 183 6.43 -1.21 1.55
N GLU A 184 5.80 -1.48 0.40
CA GLU A 184 4.96 -2.66 0.25
C GLU A 184 5.80 -3.96 0.22
N LEU A 185 6.98 -3.94 -0.40
CA LEU A 185 7.94 -5.05 -0.37
C LEU A 185 8.42 -5.35 1.06
N LYS A 186 8.64 -4.32 1.89
CA LYS A 186 8.95 -4.47 3.33
C LYS A 186 7.77 -5.11 4.07
N LYS A 187 6.55 -4.57 3.87
CA LYS A 187 5.31 -5.06 4.50
C LYS A 187 5.04 -6.54 4.19
N LYS A 188 5.23 -6.95 2.93
CA LYS A 188 5.10 -8.35 2.50
C LYS A 188 6.29 -9.23 2.88
N LYS A 189 7.27 -8.70 3.63
CA LYS A 189 8.49 -9.39 4.09
C LYS A 189 9.32 -9.97 2.94
N VAL A 190 9.25 -9.35 1.76
CA VAL A 190 10.05 -9.71 0.57
C VAL A 190 11.48 -9.21 0.76
N ILE A 191 11.62 -7.99 1.28
CA ILE A 191 12.91 -7.37 1.60
C ILE A 191 12.99 -7.02 3.09
N LYS A 192 14.22 -7.02 3.60
CA LYS A 192 14.55 -6.46 4.92
C LYS A 192 15.74 -5.51 4.76
N ILE A 193 15.62 -4.33 5.36
CA ILE A 193 16.64 -3.27 5.29
C ILE A 193 17.27 -3.13 6.68
N ASP A 194 18.52 -3.52 6.83
CA ASP A 194 19.29 -3.37 8.07
C ASP A 194 20.45 -2.41 7.78
N ALA A 195 20.45 -1.22 8.40
CA ALA A 195 21.53 -0.22 8.28
C ALA A 195 21.98 0.04 6.81
N ASN A 196 21.01 0.22 5.90
CA ASN A 196 21.19 0.44 4.45
C ASN A 196 21.66 -0.77 3.63
N LYS A 197 21.66 -1.98 4.22
CA LYS A 197 21.87 -3.24 3.49
C LYS A 197 20.54 -3.96 3.29
N ILE A 198 20.26 -4.35 2.06
CA ILE A 198 19.04 -5.07 1.68
C ILE A 198 19.30 -6.57 1.66
N SER A 199 18.42 -7.33 2.30
CA SER A 199 18.34 -8.79 2.18
C SER A 199 16.99 -9.19 1.60
N TYR A 200 17.00 -10.21 0.74
CA TYR A 200 15.81 -10.71 0.04
C TYR A 200 15.39 -12.05 0.61
N ASN A 201 14.12 -12.19 0.97
CA ASN A 201 13.56 -13.44 1.43
C ASN A 201 12.98 -14.22 0.25
N VAL A 202 13.68 -15.27 -0.17
CA VAL A 202 13.28 -16.12 -1.31
C VAL A 202 11.92 -16.79 -1.09
N ALA A 203 11.61 -17.21 0.14
CA ALA A 203 10.31 -17.84 0.44
C ALA A 203 9.16 -16.84 0.30
N SER A 204 9.35 -15.60 0.75
CA SER A 204 8.35 -14.53 0.56
C SER A 204 8.17 -14.16 -0.91
N ILE A 205 9.25 -14.12 -1.70
CA ILE A 205 9.20 -13.88 -3.16
C ILE A 205 8.34 -14.94 -3.85
N LEU A 206 8.61 -16.22 -3.58
CA LEU A 206 7.86 -17.33 -4.15
C LEU A 206 6.39 -17.30 -3.72
N LYS A 207 6.12 -16.94 -2.46
CA LYS A 207 4.75 -16.82 -1.95
C LYS A 207 3.97 -15.72 -2.69
N VAL A 208 4.56 -14.53 -2.87
CA VAL A 208 3.91 -13.42 -3.57
C VAL A 208 3.58 -13.81 -5.02
N VAL A 209 4.53 -14.43 -5.72
CA VAL A 209 4.32 -14.86 -7.11
C VAL A 209 3.25 -15.95 -7.20
N LYS A 210 3.24 -16.91 -6.27
CA LYS A 210 2.23 -17.99 -6.25
C LYS A 210 0.81 -17.48 -5.93
N VAL A 211 0.68 -16.57 -4.95
CA VAL A 211 -0.64 -16.04 -4.56
C VAL A 211 -1.25 -15.22 -5.69
N PHE A 212 -0.47 -14.31 -6.28
CA PHE A 212 -0.98 -13.44 -7.34
C PHE A 212 -1.27 -14.21 -8.65
N SER A 213 -0.50 -15.26 -8.97
CA SER A 213 -0.78 -16.14 -10.11
C SER A 213 -2.02 -17.01 -9.92
N ALA A 214 -2.34 -17.41 -8.67
CA ALA A 214 -3.57 -18.12 -8.37
C ALA A 214 -4.80 -17.19 -8.45
N GLU A 215 -4.72 -15.98 -7.90
CA GLU A 215 -5.80 -14.98 -7.97
C GLU A 215 -6.14 -14.57 -9.42
N THR A 216 -5.15 -14.55 -10.31
CA THR A 216 -5.34 -14.28 -11.75
C THR A 216 -5.85 -15.49 -12.54
N ALA A 217 -5.67 -16.72 -12.04
CA ALA A 217 -6.23 -17.92 -12.65
C ALA A 217 -7.71 -18.14 -12.27
N GLU A 218 -8.09 -17.90 -11.00
CA GLU A 218 -9.50 -18.01 -10.56
C GLU A 218 -10.41 -16.97 -11.23
N THR A 219 -9.91 -15.76 -11.50
CA THR A 219 -10.67 -14.74 -12.25
C THR A 219 -10.83 -15.07 -13.73
N ALA A 220 -9.92 -15.87 -14.32
CA ALA A 220 -10.04 -16.35 -15.70
C ALA A 220 -11.06 -17.49 -15.83
N GLU A 221 -11.15 -18.39 -14.84
CA GLU A 221 -12.13 -19.49 -14.86
C GLU A 221 -13.59 -19.01 -14.68
N THR A 222 -13.83 -17.95 -13.92
CA THR A 222 -15.20 -17.36 -13.82
C THR A 222 -15.69 -16.67 -15.09
N ALA A 223 -14.80 -16.34 -16.04
CA ALA A 223 -15.18 -15.71 -17.30
C ALA A 223 -15.68 -16.71 -18.37
N GLU A 224 -15.35 -18.01 -18.25
CA GLU A 224 -15.77 -19.03 -19.22
C GLU A 224 -17.22 -19.53 -19.03
N THR A 225 -17.87 -19.22 -17.90
CA THR A 225 -19.26 -19.66 -17.60
C THR A 225 -20.38 -18.70 -18.02
N ALA A 226 -20.08 -17.59 -18.72
CA ALA A 226 -21.09 -16.58 -19.08
C ALA A 226 -21.58 -16.60 -20.54
N GLU A 227 -21.17 -17.59 -21.35
CA GLU A 227 -21.77 -17.80 -22.69
C GLU A 227 -22.91 -18.81 -22.62
N THR A 228 -24.11 -18.37 -22.23
CA THR A 228 -25.39 -18.91 -22.75
C THR A 228 -26.58 -18.16 -22.13
N ALA A 229 -27.12 -17.20 -22.89
CA ALA A 229 -28.56 -16.90 -22.91
C ALA A 229 -28.85 -16.02 -24.14
N GLU A 230 -29.39 -16.67 -25.18
CA GLU A 230 -29.95 -16.04 -26.37
C GLU A 230 -31.33 -15.40 -26.11
N THR A 231 -31.65 -14.44 -26.98
CA THR A 231 -32.97 -14.12 -27.59
C THR A 231 -34.04 -13.22 -26.94
N ALA A 232 -34.59 -12.40 -27.85
CA ALA A 232 -35.93 -11.77 -27.96
C ALA A 232 -36.15 -10.42 -27.24
N GLU A 233 -36.90 -9.43 -27.76
CA GLU A 233 -37.42 -9.06 -29.09
C GLU A 233 -37.97 -7.61 -28.97
N THR A 234 -38.34 -7.01 -30.10
CA THR A 234 -38.83 -5.65 -30.42
C THR A 234 -40.11 -5.10 -29.76
N ALA A 235 -40.22 -3.76 -29.64
CA ALA A 235 -41.35 -2.86 -30.00
C ALA A 235 -41.12 -1.45 -29.38
N GLU A 236 -40.95 -0.35 -30.14
CA GLU A 236 -41.93 0.57 -30.75
C GLU A 236 -42.54 1.66 -29.82
N THR A 237 -43.01 2.73 -30.46
CA THR A 237 -42.96 4.17 -30.16
C THR A 237 -44.13 4.82 -29.38
N ALA A 238 -43.97 6.14 -29.10
CA ALA A 238 -44.95 7.21 -28.78
C ALA A 238 -45.07 7.58 -27.28
N GLU A 239 -45.32 8.81 -26.82
CA GLU A 239 -45.39 10.17 -27.38
C GLU A 239 -45.27 11.16 -26.18
N THR A 240 -45.06 12.43 -26.49
CA THR A 240 -44.96 13.64 -25.65
C THR A 240 -46.06 13.89 -24.60
N ALA A 241 -45.70 14.42 -23.42
CA ALA A 241 -46.19 15.72 -22.87
C ALA A 241 -45.75 15.97 -21.40
N GLU A 242 -45.64 17.25 -21.07
CA GLU A 242 -45.26 17.96 -19.83
C GLU A 242 -46.08 17.52 -18.58
N THR A 243 -45.68 17.66 -17.31
CA THR A 243 -45.14 18.81 -16.57
C THR A 243 -44.69 18.35 -15.16
N ALA A 244 -43.63 18.97 -14.64
CA ALA A 244 -43.23 19.20 -13.24
C ALA A 244 -43.63 18.22 -12.12
N GLU A 245 -42.64 17.62 -11.46
CA GLU A 245 -42.48 17.72 -9.99
C GLU A 245 -40.99 17.69 -9.60
N THR A 246 -40.67 18.57 -8.66
CA THR A 246 -39.41 18.75 -7.94
C THR A 246 -38.88 17.46 -7.30
N ALA A 247 -37.60 17.16 -7.53
CA ALA A 247 -36.77 16.45 -6.56
C ALA A 247 -35.29 16.84 -6.73
N GLU A 248 -34.72 17.23 -5.60
CA GLU A 248 -33.33 17.57 -5.35
C GLU A 248 -32.37 16.48 -5.84
N THR A 249 -31.18 16.86 -6.31
CA THR A 249 -29.92 16.54 -5.63
C THR A 249 -28.73 17.13 -6.40
N ALA A 250 -27.77 17.63 -5.63
CA ALA A 250 -26.61 18.36 -6.08
C ALA A 250 -25.77 17.57 -7.10
N GLU A 251 -25.54 18.18 -8.26
CA GLU A 251 -24.33 17.91 -9.05
C GLU A 251 -23.13 18.20 -8.13
N THR A 252 -22.49 17.15 -7.62
CA THR A 252 -21.10 17.26 -7.16
C THR A 252 -20.29 17.77 -8.35
N ALA A 253 -19.92 19.04 -8.32
CA ALA A 253 -19.04 19.63 -9.30
C ALA A 253 -17.67 18.94 -9.18
N GLU A 254 -17.44 17.90 -9.99
CA GLU A 254 -16.10 17.35 -10.21
C GLU A 254 -15.20 18.50 -10.68
N THR A 255 -14.04 18.64 -10.03
CA THR A 255 -13.11 19.72 -10.36
C THR A 255 -12.53 19.51 -11.76
N ALA A 256 -12.20 20.59 -12.47
CA ALA A 256 -11.64 20.49 -13.83
C ALA A 256 -10.35 19.63 -13.88
N GLU A 257 -9.56 19.64 -12.81
CA GLU A 257 -8.34 18.84 -12.65
C GLU A 257 -8.63 17.33 -12.56
N GLU A 258 -9.73 16.95 -11.89
CA GLU A 258 -10.16 15.55 -11.78
C GLU A 258 -10.67 15.00 -13.12
N ILE A 259 -11.38 15.82 -13.89
CA ILE A 259 -11.85 15.45 -15.23
C ILE A 259 -10.66 15.30 -16.19
N GLU A 260 -9.68 16.21 -16.13
CA GLU A 260 -8.45 16.11 -16.92
C GLU A 260 -7.69 14.81 -16.61
N LYS A 261 -7.57 14.47 -15.33
CA LYS A 261 -6.94 13.21 -14.88
C LYS A 261 -7.69 11.98 -15.40
N LYS A 262 -9.04 11.96 -15.33
CA LYS A 262 -9.87 10.89 -15.90
C LYS A 262 -9.64 10.73 -17.41
N LEU A 263 -9.62 11.83 -18.16
CA LEU A 263 -9.39 11.82 -19.61
C LEU A 263 -7.99 11.31 -19.99
N THR A 264 -6.95 11.76 -19.29
CA THR A 264 -5.57 11.29 -19.51
C THR A 264 -5.44 9.79 -19.20
N MET A 265 -6.09 9.31 -18.14
CA MET A 265 -6.10 7.88 -17.79
C MET A 265 -6.77 7.03 -18.87
N ILE A 266 -7.93 7.45 -19.37
CA ILE A 266 -8.63 6.78 -20.47
C ILE A 266 -7.72 6.71 -21.70
N GLN A 267 -7.07 7.82 -22.05
CA GLN A 267 -6.17 7.91 -23.18
C GLN A 267 -4.99 6.92 -23.09
N ILE A 268 -4.26 6.90 -21.96
CA ILE A 268 -3.08 6.05 -21.78
C ILE A 268 -3.46 4.57 -21.89
N ARG A 269 -4.58 4.17 -21.28
CA ARG A 269 -5.05 2.78 -21.32
C ARG A 269 -5.47 2.37 -22.73
N LEU A 270 -6.19 3.24 -23.45
CA LEU A 270 -6.62 3.00 -24.82
C LEU A 270 -5.41 2.84 -25.77
N VAL A 271 -4.41 3.74 -25.69
CA VAL A 271 -3.18 3.66 -26.49
C VAL A 271 -2.41 2.37 -26.18
N SER A 272 -2.25 2.05 -24.89
CA SER A 272 -1.50 0.87 -24.46
C SER A 272 -2.15 -0.42 -24.94
N TYR A 273 -3.48 -0.53 -24.86
CA TYR A 273 -4.23 -1.70 -25.30
C TYR A 273 -4.16 -1.88 -26.82
N LEU A 274 -4.36 -0.80 -27.60
CA LEU A 274 -4.27 -0.86 -29.06
C LEU A 274 -2.86 -1.24 -29.54
N ALA A 275 -1.81 -0.77 -28.85
CA ALA A 275 -0.42 -1.08 -29.17
C ALA A 275 -0.02 -2.53 -28.81
N THR A 276 -0.52 -3.09 -27.70
CA THR A 276 -0.16 -4.45 -27.26
C THR A 276 -0.81 -5.54 -28.09
N VAL A 277 -2.05 -5.33 -28.53
CA VAL A 277 -2.80 -6.35 -29.29
C VAL A 277 -2.69 -6.14 -30.81
N ASN A 278 -1.97 -5.10 -31.24
CA ASN A 278 -1.89 -4.67 -32.65
C ASN A 278 -3.30 -4.51 -33.28
N HIS A 279 -4.26 -4.08 -32.46
CA HIS A 279 -5.66 -4.00 -32.87
C HIS A 279 -5.86 -2.78 -33.77
N PRO A 280 -6.54 -2.92 -34.93
CA PRO A 280 -6.90 -1.76 -35.74
C PRO A 280 -7.83 -0.84 -34.95
N ARG A 281 -7.63 0.47 -35.08
CA ARG A 281 -8.48 1.47 -34.42
C ARG A 281 -9.95 1.21 -34.75
N PRO A 282 -10.83 1.02 -33.74
CA PRO A 282 -12.21 0.68 -34.00
C PRO A 282 -12.91 1.83 -34.73
N LYS A 283 -13.62 1.52 -35.82
CA LYS A 283 -14.30 2.53 -36.64
C LYS A 283 -15.77 2.73 -36.27
N SER A 284 -16.31 1.87 -35.41
CA SER A 284 -17.71 1.89 -34.95
C SER A 284 -17.79 2.08 -33.45
N LEU A 285 -18.89 2.69 -32.99
CA LEU A 285 -19.18 2.88 -31.57
C LEU A 285 -19.18 1.55 -30.81
N THR A 286 -19.85 0.52 -31.33
CA THR A 286 -19.89 -0.81 -30.70
C THR A 286 -18.49 -1.43 -30.56
N GLY A 287 -17.64 -1.27 -31.58
CA GLY A 287 -16.26 -1.75 -31.53
C GLY A 287 -15.42 -0.97 -30.51
N PHE A 288 -15.60 0.34 -30.45
CA PHE A 288 -14.90 1.19 -29.48
C PHE A 288 -15.35 0.92 -28.04
N THR A 289 -16.66 0.78 -27.79
CA THR A 289 -17.20 0.38 -26.49
C THR A 289 -16.61 -0.97 -26.05
N SER A 290 -16.52 -1.94 -26.96
CA SER A 290 -15.92 -3.25 -26.65
C SER A 290 -14.44 -3.15 -26.30
N VAL A 291 -13.70 -2.22 -26.92
CA VAL A 291 -12.30 -1.94 -26.58
C VAL A 291 -12.20 -1.20 -25.25
N LEU A 292 -13.07 -0.23 -24.99
CA LEU A 292 -13.10 0.51 -23.72
C LEU A 292 -13.40 -0.41 -22.52
N LYS A 293 -14.34 -1.35 -22.64
CA LYS A 293 -14.62 -2.37 -21.62
C LYS A 293 -13.40 -3.22 -21.24
N LYS A 294 -12.43 -3.36 -22.15
CA LYS A 294 -11.16 -4.03 -21.88
C LYS A 294 -10.10 -3.12 -21.26
N CYS A 295 -10.32 -1.80 -21.28
CA CYS A 295 -9.38 -0.78 -20.80
C CYS A 295 -9.80 -0.21 -19.43
N ILE A 296 -11.09 -0.07 -19.17
CA ILE A 296 -11.66 0.56 -17.97
C ILE A 296 -12.81 -0.30 -17.43
N PRO A 297 -13.18 -0.18 -16.14
CA PRO A 297 -14.29 -0.92 -15.54
C PRO A 297 -15.60 -0.67 -16.29
N ASP A 298 -16.44 -1.70 -16.43
CA ASP A 298 -17.69 -1.63 -17.22
C ASP A 298 -18.64 -0.51 -16.76
N GLN A 299 -18.71 -0.28 -15.45
CA GLN A 299 -19.55 0.77 -14.85
C GLN A 299 -19.13 2.19 -15.26
N ASP A 300 -17.87 2.39 -15.66
CA ASP A 300 -17.31 3.70 -16.00
C ASP A 300 -17.32 3.97 -17.53
N VAL A 301 -17.74 2.99 -18.34
CA VAL A 301 -17.62 3.06 -19.81
C VAL A 301 -18.54 4.11 -20.41
N ASP A 302 -19.79 4.20 -19.94
CA ASP A 302 -20.75 5.17 -20.46
C ASP A 302 -20.39 6.60 -20.04
N GLU A 303 -19.85 6.77 -18.82
CA GLU A 303 -19.30 8.04 -18.35
C GLU A 303 -18.08 8.46 -19.19
N ALA A 304 -17.15 7.53 -19.43
CA ALA A 304 -15.97 7.76 -20.25
C ALA A 304 -16.34 8.17 -21.68
N ILE A 305 -17.29 7.48 -22.33
CA ILE A 305 -17.77 7.86 -23.67
C ILE A 305 -18.39 9.26 -23.65
N SER A 306 -19.16 9.57 -22.60
CA SER A 306 -19.80 10.89 -22.43
C SER A 306 -18.76 12.00 -22.25
N LEU A 307 -17.73 11.78 -21.44
CA LEU A 307 -16.62 12.72 -21.25
C LEU A 307 -15.80 12.88 -22.52
N LEU A 308 -15.40 11.80 -23.19
CA LEU A 308 -14.64 11.88 -24.45
C LEU A 308 -15.41 12.63 -25.53
N LYS A 309 -16.74 12.52 -25.55
CA LYS A 309 -17.60 13.26 -26.48
C LYS A 309 -17.77 14.73 -26.06
N LYS A 310 -17.91 15.00 -24.76
CA LYS A 310 -18.03 16.36 -24.19
C LYS A 310 -16.78 17.21 -24.44
N TYR A 311 -15.60 16.59 -24.46
CA TYR A 311 -14.31 17.24 -24.68
C TYR A 311 -13.78 17.06 -26.13
N ASP A 312 -14.63 16.69 -27.09
CA ASP A 312 -14.29 16.56 -28.52
C ASP A 312 -13.11 15.62 -28.83
N LEU A 313 -12.85 14.65 -27.95
CA LEU A 313 -11.81 13.64 -28.14
C LEU A 313 -12.26 12.52 -29.07
N ILE A 314 -13.58 12.28 -29.14
CA ILE A 314 -14.23 11.42 -30.13
C ILE A 314 -15.44 12.14 -30.74
N GLN A 315 -15.69 11.88 -32.03
CA GLN A 315 -16.91 12.30 -32.71
C GLN A 315 -17.63 11.09 -33.29
N ILE A 316 -18.95 11.02 -33.08
CA ILE A 316 -19.79 9.91 -33.54
C ILE A 316 -20.77 10.45 -34.58
N ASN A 317 -20.69 9.92 -35.82
CA ASN A 317 -21.61 10.33 -36.88
C ASN A 317 -22.98 9.61 -36.79
N SER A 318 -23.93 10.01 -37.64
CA SER A 318 -25.28 9.41 -37.72
C SER A 318 -25.29 7.90 -38.06
N LYS A 319 -24.17 7.36 -38.56
CA LYS A 319 -23.96 5.92 -38.83
C LYS A 319 -23.22 5.20 -37.69
N ARG A 320 -23.12 5.82 -36.51
CA ARG A 320 -22.37 5.32 -35.33
C ARG A 320 -20.89 5.03 -35.62
N GLN A 321 -20.28 5.73 -36.57
CA GLN A 321 -18.84 5.63 -36.82
C GLN A 321 -18.08 6.66 -35.98
N ILE A 322 -16.90 6.26 -35.48
CA ILE A 322 -16.06 7.11 -34.63
C ILE A 322 -14.91 7.70 -35.42
N SER A 323 -14.75 9.02 -35.27
CA SER A 323 -13.54 9.76 -35.59
C SER A 323 -12.81 10.13 -34.30
N TYR A 324 -11.49 10.02 -34.30
CA TYR A 324 -10.65 10.28 -33.13
C TYR A 324 -9.94 11.63 -33.30
N SER A 325 -9.86 12.40 -32.22
CA SER A 325 -8.93 13.52 -32.14
C SER A 325 -7.48 12.99 -32.12
N SER A 326 -6.57 13.73 -32.77
CA SER A 326 -5.11 13.48 -32.69
C SER A 326 -4.58 13.59 -31.26
N ILE A 327 -5.31 14.29 -30.39
CA ILE A 327 -5.02 14.38 -28.97
C ILE A 327 -5.28 13.04 -28.29
N LEU A 328 -6.38 12.35 -28.61
CA LEU A 328 -6.74 11.08 -27.97
C LEU A 328 -5.92 9.90 -28.53
N LEU A 329 -5.81 9.81 -29.85
CA LEU A 329 -5.01 8.79 -30.53
C LEU A 329 -4.17 9.48 -31.60
N PRO A 330 -2.86 9.70 -31.37
CA PRO A 330 -1.99 10.24 -32.40
C PRO A 330 -1.94 9.29 -33.60
N ASN A 331 -1.88 9.87 -34.80
CA ASN A 331 -1.90 9.13 -36.06
C ASN A 331 -0.74 8.16 -36.21
#